data_AF-A0A3C0PNR6-F1
#
_entry.id   AF-A0A3C0PNR6-F1
#
_cell.length_a   1.000
_cell.length_b   1.000
_cell.length_c   1.000
_cell.angle_alpha   90.00
_cell.angle_beta   90.00
_cell.angle_gamma   90.00
#
_symmetry.space_group_name_H-M   'P 1'
#
loop_
_entity.id
_entity.type
_entity.pdbx_description
1 polymer ?
#
loop_
_entity_poly.entity_id
_entity_poly.type
_entity_poly.pdbx_seq_one_letter_code
_entity_poly.pdbx_strand_id
1 'polypeptide(L)'
;MDQPLPIIPNRWRRFSEWDDRPLRLDNFAVDDPENGFSAMSGACDPKPGVEVIGGRIAAMDGVAEADFDMIDMFIARHHIDVRTTEASMAIPALEMARMLVDMNIPRTDMVKLAHGLTPAKLAEVVAHLTAMELSFAYSKMRARKTPGNQGHVTNAKDDPLQLAADAATAVAFGFDEIETTMRVSRNAWSNALACCVGAAVGRWGTLFQCSSEEAEELQIGMAGFSSYAETISVYGTEKAFVDGDDTPWSKAFLTAAYASRGIKMRCTSGAGSELLMGFHESKSLLYLEARCLCMQRAMGAQGTQNGGIDGAPVAASIAGGVRELMAENLLAVWLDLECASGNDARSSESEIRIGAKILP
;
A
#
# COMPACT_ATOMS: atom_id res chain seq x y z
N MET A 1 -9.20 57.51 0.16
CA MET A 1 -7.90 56.93 -0.24
C MET A 1 -8.24 55.75 -1.11
N ASP A 2 -8.28 55.97 -2.43
CA ASP A 2 -8.47 54.89 -3.39
C ASP A 2 -7.21 54.03 -3.37
N GLN A 3 -7.34 52.79 -2.88
CA GLN A 3 -6.26 51.82 -3.07
C GLN A 3 -6.14 51.58 -4.57
N PRO A 4 -4.94 51.69 -5.16
CA PRO A 4 -4.75 51.38 -6.56
C PRO A 4 -5.19 49.92 -6.78
N LEU A 5 -6.08 49.73 -7.75
CA LEU A 5 -6.48 48.39 -8.20
C LEU A 5 -5.21 47.59 -8.50
N PRO A 6 -5.12 46.33 -8.04
CA PRO A 6 -3.93 45.52 -8.28
C PRO A 6 -3.66 45.50 -9.78
N ILE A 7 -2.41 45.76 -10.16
CA ILE A 7 -1.97 45.77 -11.55
C ILE A 7 -2.29 44.38 -12.10
N ILE A 8 -3.34 44.27 -12.93
CA ILE A 8 -3.64 43.05 -13.65
C ILE A 8 -2.56 42.94 -14.71
N PRO A 9 -1.60 42.00 -14.60
CA PRO A 9 -0.57 41.86 -15.61
C PRO A 9 -1.24 41.63 -16.97
N ASN A 10 -0.72 42.28 -18.03
CA ASN A 10 -1.18 42.03 -19.40
C ASN A 10 -0.83 40.60 -19.79
N ARG A 11 -1.71 39.67 -19.43
CA ARG A 11 -1.53 38.24 -19.55
C ARG A 11 -2.61 37.70 -20.46
N TRP A 12 -2.22 36.77 -21.33
CA TRP A 12 -3.16 36.06 -22.18
C TRP A 12 -4.24 35.39 -21.32
N ARG A 13 -5.51 35.65 -21.63
CA ARG A 13 -6.69 35.09 -20.94
C ARG A 13 -6.59 33.58 -20.69
N ARG A 14 -5.99 32.84 -21.62
CA ARG A 14 -5.74 31.40 -21.52
C ARG A 14 -4.99 31.00 -20.24
N PHE A 15 -4.02 31.80 -19.80
CA PHE A 15 -3.26 31.48 -18.59
C PHE A 15 -4.07 31.75 -17.32
N SER A 16 -4.94 32.76 -17.31
CA SER A 16 -5.88 32.95 -16.19
C SER A 16 -6.83 31.75 -16.09
N GLU A 17 -7.38 31.30 -17.23
CA GLU A 17 -8.22 30.10 -17.28
C GLU A 17 -7.50 28.81 -16.86
N TRP A 18 -6.17 28.73 -17.03
CA TRP A 18 -5.37 27.61 -16.54
C TRP A 18 -5.04 27.72 -15.05
N ASP A 19 -4.88 28.94 -14.54
CA ASP A 19 -4.61 29.20 -13.13
C ASP A 19 -5.84 28.95 -12.25
N ASP A 20 -7.04 29.13 -12.80
CA ASP A 20 -8.31 28.86 -12.10
C ASP A 20 -8.70 27.36 -12.11
N ARG A 21 -7.92 26.48 -12.77
CA ARG A 21 -8.25 25.04 -12.80
C ARG A 21 -7.96 24.40 -11.44
N PRO A 22 -8.80 23.45 -10.97
CA PRO A 22 -8.57 22.75 -9.70
C PRO A 22 -7.20 22.09 -9.58
N LEU A 23 -6.60 21.63 -10.69
CA LEU A 23 -5.24 21.08 -10.74
C LEU A 23 -4.18 22.02 -10.13
N ARG A 24 -4.41 23.33 -10.12
CA ARG A 24 -3.48 24.33 -9.57
C ARG A 24 -3.44 24.37 -8.05
N LEU A 25 -4.37 23.68 -7.39
CA LEU A 25 -4.37 23.49 -5.95
C LEU A 25 -3.52 22.26 -5.54
N ASP A 26 -3.17 21.39 -6.49
CA ASP A 26 -2.22 20.31 -6.26
C ASP A 26 -0.79 20.87 -6.12
N ASN A 27 -0.03 20.32 -5.18
CA ASN A 27 1.39 20.59 -5.05
C ASN A 27 2.21 19.48 -5.73
N PHE A 28 3.16 19.88 -6.57
CA PHE A 28 4.06 18.97 -7.26
C PHE A 28 5.47 19.17 -6.74
N ALA A 29 6.11 18.08 -6.35
CA ALA A 29 7.50 18.06 -5.96
C ALA A 29 8.40 18.07 -7.20
N VAL A 30 9.59 18.63 -7.05
CA VAL A 30 10.68 18.40 -8.00
C VAL A 30 11.32 17.07 -7.64
N ASP A 31 11.79 16.31 -8.65
CA ASP A 31 12.53 15.08 -8.40
C ASP A 31 13.79 15.40 -7.59
N ASP A 32 13.91 14.75 -6.43
CA ASP A 32 15.02 14.91 -5.49
C ASP A 32 15.33 13.56 -4.81
N PRO A 33 16.01 12.64 -5.54
CA PRO A 33 16.28 11.29 -5.03
C PRO A 33 17.14 11.25 -3.77
N GLU A 34 17.99 12.26 -3.54
CA GLU A 34 18.81 12.35 -2.32
C GLU A 34 17.93 12.55 -1.09
N ASN A 35 16.79 13.23 -1.24
CA ASN A 35 15.80 13.45 -0.19
C ASN A 35 14.54 12.55 -0.33
N GLY A 36 14.64 11.43 -1.06
CA GLY A 36 13.58 10.43 -1.16
C GLY A 36 12.41 10.79 -2.09
N PHE A 37 12.43 11.96 -2.74
CA PHE A 37 11.43 12.33 -3.75
C PHE A 37 11.76 11.66 -5.09
N SER A 38 11.61 10.33 -5.11
CA SER A 38 11.77 9.50 -6.29
C SER A 38 10.77 8.35 -6.25
N ALA A 39 9.88 8.28 -7.25
CA ALA A 39 8.93 7.18 -7.36
C ALA A 39 9.65 5.85 -7.61
N MET A 40 10.63 5.87 -8.51
CA MET A 40 11.43 4.71 -8.88
C MET A 40 12.87 5.18 -9.11
N SER A 41 13.88 4.39 -8.72
CA SER A 41 15.31 4.74 -8.84
C SER A 41 15.73 5.85 -7.87
N GLY A 42 15.65 5.55 -6.57
CA GLY A 42 16.18 6.39 -5.51
C GLY A 42 17.71 6.47 -5.56
N ALA A 43 18.28 7.50 -4.93
CA ALA A 43 19.74 7.68 -4.90
C ALA A 43 20.46 6.51 -4.21
N CYS A 44 19.78 5.88 -3.24
CA CYS A 44 20.29 4.75 -2.46
C CYS A 44 19.47 3.47 -2.64
N ASP A 45 18.73 3.34 -3.76
CA ASP A 45 18.16 2.06 -4.14
C ASP A 45 19.29 1.06 -4.40
N PRO A 46 19.26 -0.12 -3.77
CA PRO A 46 20.31 -1.10 -3.96
C PRO A 46 20.19 -1.77 -5.33
N LYS A 47 21.33 -2.30 -5.80
CA LYS A 47 21.32 -3.20 -6.96
C LYS A 47 20.79 -4.57 -6.53
N PRO A 48 19.91 -5.20 -7.32
CA PRO A 48 19.43 -6.54 -7.02
C PRO A 48 20.57 -7.55 -6.89
N GLY A 49 20.55 -8.34 -5.83
CA GLY A 49 21.57 -9.37 -5.61
C GLY A 49 21.22 -10.31 -4.47
N VAL A 50 21.66 -11.56 -4.57
CA VAL A 50 21.50 -12.55 -3.49
C VAL A 50 22.75 -13.42 -3.42
N GLU A 51 23.17 -13.78 -2.22
CA GLU A 51 24.19 -14.79 -1.98
C GLU A 51 23.65 -15.84 -1.00
N VAL A 52 23.81 -17.12 -1.33
CA VAL A 52 23.36 -18.24 -0.48
C VAL A 52 24.57 -19.04 0.00
N ILE A 53 24.74 -19.15 1.31
CA ILE A 53 25.79 -19.97 1.93
C ILE A 53 25.15 -20.92 2.93
N GLY A 54 25.39 -22.23 2.76
CA GLY A 54 24.89 -23.25 3.69
C GLY A 54 23.36 -23.27 3.83
N GLY A 55 22.63 -22.92 2.77
CA GLY A 55 21.16 -22.86 2.77
C GLY A 55 20.57 -21.64 3.49
N ARG A 56 21.36 -20.59 3.71
CA ARG A 56 20.92 -19.31 4.28
C ARG A 56 21.32 -18.16 3.36
N ILE A 57 20.55 -17.08 3.38
CA ILE A 57 20.89 -15.84 2.69
C ILE A 57 22.05 -15.17 3.44
N ALA A 58 23.22 -15.09 2.79
CA ALA A 58 24.43 -14.47 3.32
C ALA A 58 24.57 -12.99 2.90
N ALA A 59 23.91 -12.61 1.81
CA ALA A 59 23.77 -11.23 1.37
C ALA A 59 22.47 -11.05 0.57
N MET A 60 21.85 -9.88 0.67
CA MET A 60 20.63 -9.49 -0.04
C MET A 60 20.75 -8.03 -0.49
N ASP A 61 20.51 -7.77 -1.77
CA ASP A 61 20.50 -6.44 -2.37
C ASP A 61 21.76 -5.61 -2.02
N GLY A 62 22.92 -6.27 -2.06
CA GLY A 62 24.21 -5.64 -1.77
C GLY A 62 24.52 -5.42 -0.29
N VAL A 63 23.64 -5.82 0.62
CA VAL A 63 23.85 -5.79 2.08
C VAL A 63 24.26 -7.18 2.56
N ALA A 64 25.32 -7.27 3.36
CA ALA A 64 25.77 -8.53 3.96
C ALA A 64 24.91 -8.90 5.18
N GLU A 65 24.79 -10.19 5.51
CA GLU A 65 24.00 -10.67 6.66
C GLU A 65 24.40 -10.00 7.99
N ALA A 66 25.67 -9.63 8.15
CA ALA A 66 26.18 -8.94 9.33
C ALA A 66 25.69 -7.48 9.47
N ASP A 67 25.28 -6.87 8.36
CA ASP A 67 24.82 -5.48 8.27
C ASP A 67 23.31 -5.38 8.03
N PHE A 68 22.60 -6.51 8.05
CA PHE A 68 21.14 -6.53 7.94
C PHE A 68 20.50 -5.76 9.08
N ASP A 69 19.59 -4.89 8.68
CA ASP A 69 18.63 -4.28 9.59
C ASP A 69 17.52 -5.30 9.96
N MET A 70 16.58 -4.93 10.84
CA MET A 70 15.52 -5.83 11.28
C MET A 70 14.59 -6.28 10.13
N ILE A 71 14.43 -5.45 9.10
CA ILE A 71 13.61 -5.73 7.91
C ILE A 71 14.35 -6.71 7.01
N ASP A 72 15.61 -6.46 6.71
CA ASP A 72 16.44 -7.32 5.89
C ASP A 72 16.56 -8.71 6.52
N MET A 73 16.82 -8.75 7.83
CA MET A 73 16.89 -10.00 8.59
C MET A 73 15.57 -10.77 8.52
N PHE A 74 14.43 -10.09 8.59
CA PHE A 74 13.12 -10.74 8.52
C PHE A 74 12.83 -11.29 7.11
N ILE A 75 13.05 -10.49 6.07
CA ILE A 75 12.87 -10.90 4.66
C ILE A 75 13.80 -12.07 4.32
N ALA A 76 15.10 -11.96 4.63
CA ALA A 76 16.09 -12.97 4.32
C ALA A 76 15.78 -14.33 4.97
N ARG A 77 15.18 -14.33 6.18
CA ARG A 77 14.87 -15.56 6.93
C ARG A 77 13.50 -16.16 6.61
N HIS A 78 12.53 -15.34 6.23
CA HIS A 78 11.12 -15.75 6.20
C HIS A 78 10.43 -15.54 4.85
N HIS A 79 10.98 -14.69 3.97
CA HIS A 79 10.40 -14.46 2.64
C HIS A 79 11.03 -15.35 1.56
N ILE A 80 12.36 -15.19 1.38
CA ILE A 80 13.09 -15.68 0.20
C ILE A 80 13.20 -17.21 0.26
N ASP A 81 12.71 -17.88 -0.78
CA ASP A 81 12.91 -19.31 -0.96
C ASP A 81 14.35 -19.59 -1.41
N VAL A 82 15.19 -19.97 -0.44
CA VAL A 82 16.61 -20.31 -0.65
C VAL A 82 16.83 -21.41 -1.69
N ARG A 83 15.83 -22.23 -2.00
CA ARG A 83 15.95 -23.32 -3.00
C ARG A 83 15.83 -22.82 -4.43
N THR A 84 15.12 -21.72 -4.63
CA THR A 84 14.78 -21.21 -5.97
C THR A 84 15.40 -19.84 -6.24
N THR A 85 15.86 -19.13 -5.21
CA THR A 85 16.32 -17.74 -5.31
C THR A 85 17.42 -17.53 -6.35
N GLU A 86 18.47 -18.35 -6.39
CA GLU A 86 19.56 -18.17 -7.37
C GLU A 86 19.06 -18.29 -8.82
N ALA A 87 18.17 -19.25 -9.08
CA ALA A 87 17.59 -19.46 -10.40
C ALA A 87 16.63 -18.31 -10.79
N SER A 88 15.77 -17.88 -9.86
CA SER A 88 14.83 -16.78 -10.09
C SER A 88 15.57 -15.45 -10.31
N MET A 89 16.60 -15.17 -9.50
CA MET A 89 17.40 -13.94 -9.59
C MET A 89 18.28 -13.88 -10.84
N ALA A 90 18.64 -15.03 -11.43
CA ALA A 90 19.41 -15.10 -12.67
C ALA A 90 18.60 -14.66 -13.91
N ILE A 91 17.26 -14.66 -13.84
CA ILE A 91 16.41 -14.21 -14.95
C ILE A 91 16.53 -12.67 -15.08
N PRO A 92 16.85 -12.13 -16.27
CA PRO A 92 16.89 -10.69 -16.49
C PRO A 92 15.57 -10.01 -16.15
N ALA A 93 15.62 -8.81 -15.54
CA ALA A 93 14.40 -8.14 -15.08
C ALA A 93 13.43 -7.84 -16.22
N LEU A 94 13.96 -7.39 -17.37
CA LEU A 94 13.15 -7.16 -18.57
C LEU A 94 12.50 -8.44 -19.12
N GLU A 95 13.16 -9.59 -18.99
CA GLU A 95 12.57 -10.86 -19.40
C GLU A 95 11.40 -11.24 -18.48
N MET A 96 11.59 -11.08 -17.17
CA MET A 96 10.54 -11.32 -16.18
C MET A 96 9.35 -10.36 -16.34
N ALA A 97 9.62 -9.10 -16.67
CA ALA A 97 8.61 -8.10 -16.99
C ALA A 97 7.77 -8.53 -18.20
N ARG A 98 8.40 -9.05 -19.25
CA ARG A 98 7.69 -9.64 -20.41
C ARG A 98 6.85 -10.84 -20.00
N MET A 99 7.34 -11.68 -19.09
CA MET A 99 6.58 -12.83 -18.58
C MET A 99 5.33 -12.41 -17.80
N LEU A 100 5.38 -11.30 -17.06
CA LEU A 100 4.21 -10.73 -16.36
C LEU A 100 3.08 -10.35 -17.32
N VAL A 101 3.40 -9.94 -18.56
CA VAL A 101 2.41 -9.57 -19.58
C VAL A 101 2.16 -10.66 -20.63
N ASP A 102 2.83 -11.80 -20.55
CA ASP A 102 2.55 -12.95 -21.43
C ASP A 102 1.32 -13.71 -20.94
N MET A 103 0.29 -13.79 -21.78
CA MET A 103 -0.96 -14.52 -21.50
C MET A 103 -0.79 -16.04 -21.45
N ASN A 104 0.30 -16.58 -22.02
CA ASN A 104 0.59 -18.01 -22.04
C ASN A 104 1.34 -18.48 -20.80
N ILE A 105 1.88 -17.55 -19.99
CA ILE A 105 2.56 -17.88 -18.75
C ILE A 105 1.54 -17.78 -17.61
N PRO A 106 1.24 -18.91 -16.94
CA PRO A 106 0.22 -18.93 -15.91
C PRO A 106 0.68 -18.17 -14.67
N ARG A 107 -0.29 -17.58 -13.97
CA ARG A 107 -0.09 -16.88 -12.69
C ARG A 107 0.77 -17.69 -11.70
N THR A 108 0.50 -18.99 -11.59
CA THR A 108 1.20 -19.88 -10.64
C THR A 108 2.70 -19.96 -10.86
N ASP A 109 3.16 -19.83 -12.10
CA ASP A 109 4.59 -19.88 -12.39
C ASP A 109 5.25 -18.54 -12.07
N MET A 110 4.56 -17.42 -12.32
CA MET A 110 5.00 -16.10 -11.89
C MET A 110 5.10 -16.00 -10.37
N VAL A 111 4.11 -16.49 -9.61
CA VAL A 111 4.15 -16.51 -8.13
C VAL A 111 5.35 -17.31 -7.61
N LYS A 112 5.63 -18.50 -8.18
CA LYS A 112 6.80 -19.30 -7.78
C LYS A 112 8.11 -18.55 -7.99
N LEU A 113 8.23 -17.82 -9.10
CA LEU A 113 9.41 -17.00 -9.36
C LEU A 113 9.54 -15.89 -8.31
N ALA A 114 8.45 -15.18 -8.03
CA ALA A 114 8.41 -14.06 -7.09
C ALA A 114 8.98 -14.43 -5.71
N HIS A 115 8.68 -15.63 -5.22
CA HIS A 115 9.13 -16.12 -3.91
C HIS A 115 10.66 -16.27 -3.79
N GLY A 116 11.37 -16.35 -4.92
CA GLY A 116 12.83 -16.39 -4.95
C GLY A 116 13.47 -15.02 -5.17
N LEU A 117 12.70 -13.95 -5.37
CA LEU A 117 13.23 -12.63 -5.69
C LEU A 117 13.46 -11.79 -4.44
N THR A 118 14.43 -10.90 -4.53
CA THR A 118 14.67 -9.86 -3.51
C THR A 118 13.77 -8.65 -3.74
N PRO A 119 13.57 -7.78 -2.73
CA PRO A 119 12.83 -6.53 -2.88
C PRO A 119 13.32 -5.67 -4.06
N ALA A 120 14.65 -5.49 -4.20
CA ALA A 120 15.18 -4.70 -5.31
C ALA A 120 14.89 -5.34 -6.67
N LYS A 121 14.93 -6.67 -6.78
CA LYS A 121 14.63 -7.36 -8.04
C LYS A 121 13.18 -7.22 -8.44
N LEU A 122 12.27 -7.34 -7.47
CA LEU A 122 10.84 -7.13 -7.67
C LEU A 122 10.56 -5.71 -8.20
N ALA A 123 11.12 -4.69 -7.52
CA ALA A 123 11.00 -3.30 -7.93
C ALA A 123 11.60 -3.05 -9.34
N GLU A 124 12.78 -3.59 -9.63
CA GLU A 124 13.44 -3.49 -10.95
C GLU A 124 12.55 -4.05 -12.07
N VAL A 125 11.91 -5.20 -11.84
CA VAL A 125 11.05 -5.86 -12.84
C VAL A 125 9.84 -5.01 -13.19
N VAL A 126 9.08 -4.54 -12.19
CA VAL A 126 7.85 -3.78 -12.46
C VAL A 126 8.14 -2.37 -12.98
N ALA A 127 9.32 -1.82 -12.69
CA ALA A 127 9.76 -0.52 -13.23
C ALA A 127 9.93 -0.53 -14.76
N HIS A 128 10.09 -1.70 -15.39
CA HIS A 128 10.12 -1.83 -16.85
C HIS A 128 8.75 -1.71 -17.52
N LEU A 129 7.66 -1.80 -16.77
CA LEU A 129 6.31 -1.86 -17.30
C LEU A 129 5.68 -0.45 -17.40
N THR A 130 4.99 -0.22 -18.52
CA THR A 130 4.09 0.93 -18.67
C THR A 130 2.82 0.75 -17.84
N ALA A 131 2.05 1.82 -17.61
CA ALA A 131 0.78 1.74 -16.89
C ALA A 131 -0.20 0.71 -17.50
N MET A 132 -0.25 0.61 -18.83
CA MET A 132 -1.11 -0.36 -19.52
C MET A 132 -0.65 -1.82 -19.28
N GLU A 133 0.66 -2.04 -19.28
CA GLU A 133 1.25 -3.35 -18.99
C GLU A 133 1.07 -3.73 -17.52
N LEU A 134 1.16 -2.77 -16.60
CA LEU A 134 0.86 -2.95 -15.18
C LEU A 134 -0.60 -3.38 -14.96
N SER A 135 -1.58 -2.67 -15.54
CA SER A 135 -3.00 -3.05 -15.44
C SER A 135 -3.27 -4.44 -16.03
N PHE A 136 -2.64 -4.77 -17.18
CA PHE A 136 -2.77 -6.10 -17.77
C PHE A 136 -2.21 -7.18 -16.83
N ALA A 137 -0.98 -7.00 -16.35
CA ALA A 137 -0.33 -7.92 -15.43
C ALA A 137 -1.13 -8.07 -14.13
N TYR A 138 -1.65 -6.97 -13.56
CA TYR A 138 -2.47 -7.01 -12.35
C TYR A 138 -3.74 -7.84 -12.57
N SER A 139 -4.41 -7.68 -13.71
CA SER A 139 -5.60 -8.47 -14.04
C SER A 139 -5.34 -9.97 -14.12
N LYS A 140 -4.14 -10.37 -14.56
CA LYS A 140 -3.67 -11.77 -14.59
C LYS A 140 -3.29 -12.26 -13.18
N MET A 141 -2.66 -11.39 -12.39
CA MET A 141 -2.03 -11.75 -11.12
C MET A 141 -2.95 -11.64 -9.91
N ARG A 142 -4.10 -10.96 -9.98
CA ARG A 142 -5.02 -10.90 -8.82
C ARG A 142 -5.44 -12.28 -8.34
N ALA A 143 -5.48 -12.47 -7.03
CA ALA A 143 -5.81 -13.75 -6.42
C ALA A 143 -7.30 -14.12 -6.58
N ARG A 144 -8.20 -13.14 -6.39
CA ARG A 144 -9.65 -13.35 -6.50
C ARG A 144 -10.12 -13.13 -7.93
N LYS A 145 -10.91 -14.07 -8.48
CA LYS A 145 -11.48 -13.94 -9.83
C LYS A 145 -12.41 -12.73 -9.94
N THR A 146 -13.32 -12.61 -8.97
CA THR A 146 -14.28 -11.51 -8.87
C THR A 146 -13.67 -10.41 -8.01
N PRO A 147 -13.54 -9.17 -8.50
CA PRO A 147 -13.12 -8.06 -7.66
C PRO A 147 -14.19 -7.75 -6.60
N GLY A 148 -13.75 -7.29 -5.42
CA GLY A 148 -14.62 -6.70 -4.40
C GLY A 148 -14.41 -5.20 -4.32
N ASN A 149 -15.18 -4.53 -3.46
CA ASN A 149 -14.97 -3.11 -3.17
C ASN A 149 -15.18 -2.84 -1.68
N GLN A 150 -14.48 -1.84 -1.17
CA GLN A 150 -14.55 -1.40 0.22
C GLN A 150 -15.00 0.06 0.30
N GLY A 151 -15.76 0.41 1.35
CA GLY A 151 -16.24 1.77 1.56
C GLY A 151 -15.96 2.30 2.97
N HIS A 152 -15.49 3.54 3.07
CA HIS A 152 -15.38 4.25 4.34
C HIS A 152 -16.75 4.73 4.83
N VAL A 153 -17.02 4.49 6.11
CA VAL A 153 -18.21 4.92 6.84
C VAL A 153 -17.72 5.69 8.06
N THR A 154 -17.60 7.00 7.89
CA THR A 154 -17.14 7.92 8.94
C THR A 154 -17.98 9.19 8.93
N ASN A 155 -17.97 9.93 10.03
CA ASN A 155 -18.47 11.29 10.04
C ASN A 155 -17.66 12.15 11.00
N ALA A 156 -17.63 13.46 10.75
CA ALA A 156 -16.78 14.40 11.48
C ALA A 156 -17.07 14.53 12.98
N LYS A 157 -18.15 13.92 13.49
CA LYS A 157 -18.59 13.98 14.88
C LYS A 157 -18.49 12.64 15.61
N ASP A 158 -18.08 11.56 14.93
CA ASP A 158 -18.21 10.19 15.42
C ASP A 158 -19.64 9.87 15.88
N ASP A 159 -20.65 10.41 15.20
CA ASP A 159 -22.05 10.20 15.57
C ASP A 159 -22.45 8.74 15.26
N PRO A 160 -22.71 7.90 16.28
CA PRO A 160 -22.98 6.49 16.07
C PRO A 160 -24.31 6.23 15.35
N LEU A 161 -25.28 7.14 15.43
CA LEU A 161 -26.55 6.96 14.71
C LEU A 161 -26.34 7.15 13.21
N GLN A 162 -25.54 8.16 12.84
CA GLN A 162 -25.17 8.37 11.45
C GLN A 162 -24.32 7.21 10.92
N LEU A 163 -23.31 6.76 11.69
CA LEU A 163 -22.46 5.61 11.30
C LEU A 163 -23.28 4.35 11.02
N ALA A 164 -24.23 4.02 11.87
CA ALA A 164 -25.09 2.85 11.66
C ALA A 164 -25.95 2.97 10.40
N ALA A 165 -26.50 4.16 10.12
CA ALA A 165 -27.31 4.40 8.93
C ALA A 165 -26.48 4.38 7.64
N ASP A 166 -25.31 5.02 7.66
CA ASP A 166 -24.39 5.07 6.52
C ASP A 166 -23.79 3.69 6.25
N ALA A 167 -23.48 2.90 7.28
CA ALA A 167 -23.03 1.51 7.14
C ALA A 167 -24.10 0.65 6.47
N ALA A 168 -25.36 0.68 6.95
CA ALA A 168 -26.44 -0.07 6.32
C ALA A 168 -26.65 0.33 4.86
N THR A 169 -26.50 1.62 4.55
CA THR A 169 -26.64 2.17 3.20
C THR A 169 -25.49 1.76 2.29
N ALA A 170 -24.24 1.89 2.73
CA ALA A 170 -23.05 1.50 1.98
C ALA A 170 -23.12 0.00 1.62
N VAL A 171 -23.44 -0.83 2.61
CA VAL A 171 -23.57 -2.27 2.38
C VAL A 171 -24.69 -2.59 1.39
N ALA A 172 -25.83 -1.87 1.44
CA ALA A 172 -26.91 -2.04 0.47
C ALA A 172 -26.51 -1.62 -0.96
N PHE A 173 -25.54 -0.70 -1.13
CA PHE A 173 -24.97 -0.34 -2.43
C PHE A 173 -23.98 -1.37 -2.98
N GLY A 174 -23.62 -2.39 -2.20
CA GLY A 174 -22.83 -3.52 -2.66
C GLY A 174 -21.35 -3.52 -2.23
N PHE A 175 -20.97 -2.70 -1.24
CA PHE A 175 -19.66 -2.83 -0.60
C PHE A 175 -19.57 -4.17 0.16
N ASP A 176 -18.49 -4.92 -0.12
CA ASP A 176 -18.24 -6.23 0.51
C ASP A 176 -17.48 -6.11 1.83
N GLU A 177 -16.76 -5.00 1.98
CA GLU A 177 -16.06 -4.61 3.20
C GLU A 177 -16.39 -3.14 3.49
N ILE A 178 -16.53 -2.77 4.75
CA ILE A 178 -16.65 -1.36 5.15
C ILE A 178 -15.69 -1.05 6.28
N GLU A 179 -15.22 0.18 6.34
CA GLU A 179 -14.29 0.64 7.36
C GLU A 179 -14.84 1.86 8.07
N THR A 180 -14.60 1.92 9.37
CA THR A 180 -14.73 3.16 10.13
C THR A 180 -13.43 3.49 10.85
N THR A 181 -13.30 4.74 11.25
CA THR A 181 -12.29 5.21 12.20
C THR A 181 -12.91 6.33 13.03
N MET A 182 -12.15 6.93 13.94
CA MET A 182 -12.64 7.92 14.89
C MET A 182 -11.86 9.22 14.81
N ARG A 183 -12.57 10.35 14.92
CA ARG A 183 -11.95 11.66 15.14
C ARG A 183 -11.42 11.81 16.55
N VAL A 184 -12.14 11.26 17.53
CA VAL A 184 -11.75 11.25 18.94
C VAL A 184 -11.51 9.80 19.34
N SER A 185 -10.26 9.46 19.71
CA SER A 185 -9.83 8.09 20.01
C SER A 185 -10.80 7.30 20.92
N ARG A 186 -11.31 7.93 21.99
CA ARG A 186 -12.27 7.32 22.93
C ARG A 186 -13.60 6.87 22.31
N ASN A 187 -13.91 7.28 21.08
CA ASN A 187 -15.12 6.89 20.36
C ASN A 187 -14.93 5.60 19.53
N ALA A 188 -13.74 4.98 19.52
CA ALA A 188 -13.47 3.75 18.78
C ALA A 188 -14.55 2.68 18.99
N TRP A 189 -14.85 2.38 20.26
CA TRP A 189 -15.85 1.38 20.64
C TRP A 189 -17.27 1.75 20.20
N SER A 190 -17.66 3.03 20.26
CA SER A 190 -18.98 3.45 19.77
C SER A 190 -19.09 3.36 18.25
N ASN A 191 -18.01 3.70 17.53
CA ASN A 191 -17.96 3.63 16.07
C ASN A 191 -18.01 2.17 15.60
N ALA A 192 -17.18 1.31 16.20
CA ALA A 192 -17.15 -0.13 15.93
C ALA A 192 -18.54 -0.77 16.15
N LEU A 193 -19.19 -0.47 17.27
CA LEU A 193 -20.55 -0.97 17.56
C LEU A 193 -21.58 -0.47 16.53
N ALA A 194 -21.54 0.83 16.19
CA ALA A 194 -22.47 1.42 15.23
C ALA A 194 -22.34 0.77 13.85
N CYS A 195 -21.12 0.63 13.32
CA CYS A 195 -20.87 -0.01 12.04
C CYS A 195 -21.17 -1.52 12.08
N CYS A 196 -20.90 -2.22 13.19
CA CYS A 196 -21.31 -3.61 13.39
C CYS A 196 -22.82 -3.78 13.20
N VAL A 197 -23.62 -2.92 13.84
CA VAL A 197 -25.08 -2.95 13.73
C VAL A 197 -25.53 -2.59 12.33
N GLY A 198 -24.99 -1.50 11.76
CA GLY A 198 -25.34 -1.05 10.42
C GLY A 198 -25.04 -2.08 9.32
N ALA A 199 -23.84 -2.68 9.35
CA ALA A 199 -23.45 -3.71 8.40
C ALA A 199 -24.38 -4.93 8.46
N ALA A 200 -24.70 -5.41 9.68
CA ALA A 200 -25.59 -6.53 9.89
C ALA A 200 -27.03 -6.25 9.40
N VAL A 201 -27.50 -5.00 9.51
CA VAL A 201 -28.80 -4.56 8.99
C VAL A 201 -28.80 -4.46 7.46
N GLY A 202 -27.73 -3.95 6.85
CA GLY A 202 -27.65 -3.74 5.40
C GLY A 202 -27.60 -5.05 4.62
N ARG A 203 -26.64 -5.92 4.93
CA ARG A 203 -26.50 -7.25 4.31
C ARG A 203 -25.69 -8.17 5.23
N TRP A 204 -26.32 -9.27 5.66
CA TRP A 204 -25.63 -10.26 6.47
C TRP A 204 -24.40 -10.82 5.74
N GLY A 205 -23.27 -10.89 6.45
CA GLY A 205 -22.01 -11.41 5.94
C GLY A 205 -21.05 -10.36 5.33
N THR A 206 -21.44 -9.08 5.26
CA THR A 206 -20.48 -8.02 4.93
C THR A 206 -19.44 -7.86 6.03
N LEU A 207 -18.17 -7.76 5.62
CA LEU A 207 -17.07 -7.56 6.55
C LEU A 207 -16.99 -6.09 6.97
N PHE A 208 -16.59 -5.84 8.21
CA PHE A 208 -16.39 -4.49 8.71
C PHE A 208 -15.24 -4.41 9.73
N GLN A 209 -14.59 -3.26 9.76
CA GLN A 209 -13.47 -2.95 10.67
C GLN A 209 -13.60 -1.57 11.31
N CYS A 210 -12.82 -1.34 12.36
CA CYS A 210 -12.67 -0.05 13.03
C CYS A 210 -11.19 0.24 13.23
N SER A 211 -10.61 0.96 12.29
CA SER A 211 -9.19 1.28 12.22
C SER A 211 -8.78 2.21 13.36
N SER A 212 -7.90 1.73 14.24
CA SER A 212 -7.47 2.42 15.46
C SER A 212 -6.03 2.07 15.85
N GLU A 213 -5.58 2.43 17.06
CA GLU A 213 -4.30 1.92 17.55
C GLU A 213 -4.34 0.39 17.65
N GLU A 214 -3.23 -0.27 17.32
CA GLU A 214 -3.16 -1.70 17.07
C GLU A 214 -3.66 -2.59 18.23
N ALA A 215 -3.32 -2.23 19.48
CA ALA A 215 -3.78 -2.95 20.65
C ALA A 215 -5.27 -2.70 20.94
N GLU A 216 -5.76 -1.47 20.77
CA GLU A 216 -7.20 -1.15 20.87
C GLU A 216 -8.03 -1.87 19.78
N GLU A 217 -7.55 -1.88 18.54
CA GLU A 217 -8.21 -2.55 17.42
C GLU A 217 -8.32 -4.06 17.64
N LEU A 218 -7.25 -4.68 18.15
CA LEU A 218 -7.25 -6.09 18.52
C LEU A 218 -8.25 -6.36 19.66
N GLN A 219 -8.37 -5.48 20.65
CA GLN A 219 -9.36 -5.62 21.73
C GLN A 219 -10.79 -5.54 21.20
N ILE A 220 -11.08 -4.61 20.28
CA ILE A 220 -12.38 -4.50 19.60
C ILE A 220 -12.70 -5.79 18.85
N GLY A 221 -11.72 -6.33 18.11
CA GLY A 221 -11.85 -7.61 17.41
C GLY A 221 -12.08 -8.79 18.36
N MET A 222 -11.31 -8.91 19.44
CA MET A 222 -11.49 -9.95 20.46
C MET A 222 -12.85 -9.88 21.16
N ALA A 223 -13.42 -8.67 21.29
CA ALA A 223 -14.76 -8.46 21.83
C ALA A 223 -15.89 -8.75 20.82
N GLY A 224 -15.57 -9.02 19.56
CA GLY A 224 -16.54 -9.34 18.50
C GLY A 224 -17.21 -8.11 17.89
N PHE A 225 -16.61 -6.92 18.03
CA PHE A 225 -17.11 -5.67 17.47
C PHE A 225 -16.39 -5.25 16.18
N SER A 226 -15.61 -6.14 15.58
CA SER A 226 -15.16 -6.09 14.18
C SER A 226 -15.10 -7.50 13.62
N SER A 227 -15.26 -7.66 12.30
CA SER A 227 -15.14 -8.96 11.64
C SER A 227 -13.78 -9.19 10.97
N TYR A 228 -13.03 -8.11 10.76
CA TYR A 228 -11.65 -8.14 10.27
C TYR A 228 -10.89 -6.88 10.70
N ALA A 229 -9.58 -6.86 10.42
CA ALA A 229 -8.68 -5.70 10.58
C ALA A 229 -7.77 -5.55 9.33
N GLU A 230 -7.36 -4.33 8.99
CA GLU A 230 -6.57 -4.02 7.79
C GLU A 230 -5.43 -3.08 8.06
N THR A 231 -5.64 -2.07 8.92
CA THR A 231 -4.66 -1.02 9.22
C THR A 231 -3.49 -1.49 10.09
N ILE A 232 -3.18 -2.79 10.01
CA ILE A 232 -2.02 -3.43 10.66
C ILE A 232 -0.76 -3.02 9.88
N SER A 233 -0.26 -1.84 10.23
CA SER A 233 0.68 -1.09 9.39
C SER A 233 2.10 -1.66 9.43
N VAL A 234 2.79 -1.69 8.29
CA VAL A 234 4.21 -2.05 8.17
C VAL A 234 4.96 -0.99 7.35
N TYR A 235 6.27 -0.87 7.57
CA TYR A 235 7.08 0.21 6.99
C TYR A 235 8.42 -0.29 6.46
N GLY A 236 8.92 0.33 5.40
CA GLY A 236 10.08 -0.09 4.62
C GLY A 236 11.43 0.33 5.18
N THR A 237 11.49 1.08 6.29
CA THR A 237 12.74 1.40 7.02
C THR A 237 12.59 1.18 8.51
N GLU A 238 13.70 0.88 9.21
CA GLU A 238 13.65 0.58 10.63
C GLU A 238 13.09 1.72 11.46
N LYS A 239 13.51 2.96 11.15
CA LYS A 239 13.10 4.14 11.90
C LYS A 239 11.62 4.45 11.71
N ALA A 240 11.09 4.28 10.50
CA ALA A 240 9.65 4.39 10.27
C ALA A 240 8.89 3.32 11.04
N PHE A 241 9.40 2.09 11.09
CA PHE A 241 8.77 1.01 11.85
C PHE A 241 8.73 1.30 13.36
N VAL A 242 9.85 1.78 13.92
CA VAL A 242 9.95 2.15 15.33
C VAL A 242 9.06 3.33 15.67
N ASP A 243 8.97 4.34 14.79
CA ASP A 243 8.07 5.48 15.00
C ASP A 243 6.59 5.10 14.81
N GLY A 244 6.32 4.06 14.02
CA GLY A 244 5.05 3.34 13.97
C GLY A 244 4.80 2.39 15.15
N ASP A 245 5.64 2.44 16.19
CA ASP A 245 5.59 1.68 17.45
C ASP A 245 5.63 0.15 17.30
N ASP A 246 6.31 -0.35 16.27
CA ASP A 246 6.34 -1.78 15.98
C ASP A 246 7.69 -2.25 15.41
N THR A 247 7.77 -3.57 15.21
CA THR A 247 8.85 -4.28 14.53
C THR A 247 8.24 -5.35 13.61
N PRO A 248 9.02 -5.93 12.67
CA PRO A 248 8.53 -7.06 11.89
C PRO A 248 8.03 -8.24 12.76
N TRP A 249 8.62 -8.47 13.93
CA TRP A 249 8.20 -9.55 14.83
C TRP A 249 6.92 -9.23 15.61
N SER A 250 6.74 -8.00 16.10
CA SER A 250 5.50 -7.62 16.78
C SER A 250 4.32 -7.65 15.80
N LYS A 251 4.50 -7.19 14.56
CA LYS A 251 3.48 -7.31 13.49
C LYS A 251 3.20 -8.74 13.06
N ALA A 252 4.22 -9.58 12.95
CA ALA A 252 4.02 -11.01 12.71
C ALA A 252 3.22 -11.68 13.85
N PHE A 253 3.54 -11.32 15.09
CA PHE A 253 2.80 -11.81 16.27
C PHE A 253 1.37 -11.29 16.29
N LEU A 254 1.13 -10.02 15.95
CA LEU A 254 -0.20 -9.42 15.86
C LEU A 254 -1.04 -10.08 14.77
N THR A 255 -0.46 -10.31 13.60
CA THR A 255 -1.06 -11.09 12.50
C THR A 255 -1.51 -12.48 13.00
N ALA A 256 -0.63 -13.18 13.72
CA ALA A 256 -0.95 -14.46 14.34
C ALA A 256 -2.00 -14.34 15.46
N ALA A 257 -2.03 -13.23 16.20
CA ALA A 257 -3.02 -12.97 17.25
C ALA A 257 -4.43 -12.86 16.66
N TYR A 258 -4.63 -12.08 15.60
CA TYR A 258 -5.91 -12.05 14.86
C TYR A 258 -6.30 -13.44 14.33
N ALA A 259 -5.37 -14.12 13.65
CA ALA A 259 -5.62 -15.45 13.09
C ALA A 259 -6.02 -16.48 14.16
N SER A 260 -5.37 -16.47 15.32
CA SER A 260 -5.68 -17.37 16.44
C SER A 260 -7.08 -17.15 17.05
N ARG A 261 -7.73 -16.02 16.75
CA ARG A 261 -9.11 -15.72 17.14
C ARG A 261 -10.09 -15.91 15.98
N GLY A 262 -9.62 -16.40 14.83
CA GLY A 262 -10.44 -16.59 13.64
C GLY A 262 -10.88 -15.29 12.97
N ILE A 263 -10.16 -14.19 13.24
CA ILE A 263 -10.46 -12.86 12.69
C ILE A 263 -9.64 -12.72 11.40
N LYS A 264 -10.30 -12.39 10.28
CA LYS A 264 -9.61 -12.06 9.03
C LYS A 264 -8.74 -10.84 9.30
N MET A 265 -7.55 -10.79 8.74
CA MET A 265 -6.79 -9.56 8.71
C MET A 265 -6.00 -9.41 7.43
N ARG A 266 -5.57 -8.19 7.15
CA ARG A 266 -4.47 -7.91 6.23
C ARG A 266 -3.59 -6.82 6.83
N CYS A 267 -2.36 -6.73 6.35
CA CYS A 267 -1.48 -5.63 6.73
C CYS A 267 -1.76 -4.41 5.83
N THR A 268 -1.29 -3.24 6.23
CA THR A 268 -1.30 -2.03 5.40
C THR A 268 0.13 -1.53 5.19
N SER A 269 0.45 -1.13 3.96
CA SER A 269 1.65 -0.38 3.59
C SER A 269 1.29 0.61 2.48
N GLY A 270 2.26 1.28 1.89
CA GLY A 270 1.99 2.20 0.81
C GLY A 270 3.13 3.16 0.56
N ALA A 271 3.36 3.42 -0.72
CA ALA A 271 4.32 4.42 -1.16
C ALA A 271 4.10 5.79 -0.49
N GLY A 272 5.20 6.36 -0.03
CA GLY A 272 5.24 7.71 0.55
C GLY A 272 5.18 7.75 2.07
N SER A 273 4.91 6.62 2.74
CA SER A 273 4.86 6.58 4.20
C SER A 273 6.19 6.99 4.85
N GLU A 274 7.31 6.39 4.43
CA GLU A 274 8.63 6.68 5.00
C GLU A 274 9.11 8.08 4.63
N LEU A 275 8.71 8.60 3.47
CA LEU A 275 8.99 9.97 3.07
C LEU A 275 8.23 10.96 3.94
N LEU A 276 6.95 10.70 4.22
CA LEU A 276 6.11 11.52 5.10
C LEU A 276 6.60 11.50 6.55
N MET A 277 7.09 10.34 7.01
CA MET A 277 7.66 10.16 8.35
C MET A 277 9.11 10.69 8.46
N GLY A 278 9.75 11.06 7.35
CA GLY A 278 11.11 11.60 7.31
C GLY A 278 12.23 10.55 7.43
N PHE A 279 11.93 9.27 7.16
CA PHE A 279 12.84 8.13 7.28
C PHE A 279 13.03 7.38 5.95
N HIS A 280 13.11 8.10 4.84
CA HIS A 280 13.17 7.53 3.47
C HIS A 280 14.53 6.92 3.07
N GLU A 281 15.61 7.17 3.83
CA GLU A 281 16.97 6.63 3.57
C GLU A 281 17.48 6.83 2.13
N SER A 282 17.04 7.92 1.49
CA SER A 282 17.31 8.26 0.08
C SER A 282 16.92 7.17 -0.93
N LYS A 283 15.99 6.28 -0.55
CA LYS A 283 15.45 5.21 -1.40
C LYS A 283 14.18 5.68 -2.10
N SER A 284 13.82 5.01 -3.19
CA SER A 284 12.57 5.26 -3.89
C SER A 284 11.38 4.70 -3.12
N LEU A 285 10.21 5.27 -3.41
CA LEU A 285 8.94 4.79 -2.85
C LEU A 285 8.74 3.30 -3.18
N LEU A 286 8.95 2.92 -4.43
CA LEU A 286 8.72 1.54 -4.90
C LEU A 286 9.64 0.52 -4.21
N TYR A 287 10.91 0.86 -3.99
CA TYR A 287 11.83 -0.07 -3.32
C TYR A 287 11.42 -0.29 -1.87
N LEU A 288 11.09 0.78 -1.14
CA LEU A 288 10.63 0.69 0.25
C LEU A 288 9.34 -0.13 0.36
N GLU A 289 8.40 0.11 -0.54
CA GLU A 289 7.15 -0.66 -0.60
C GLU A 289 7.39 -2.12 -0.99
N ALA A 290 8.35 -2.43 -1.87
CA ALA A 290 8.74 -3.81 -2.15
C ALA A 290 9.28 -4.52 -0.89
N ARG A 291 9.99 -3.82 0.00
CA ARG A 291 10.39 -4.37 1.31
C ARG A 291 9.15 -4.65 2.17
N CYS A 292 8.21 -3.71 2.25
CA CYS A 292 6.95 -3.87 2.98
C CYS A 292 6.19 -5.13 2.52
N LEU A 293 6.01 -5.32 1.22
CA LEU A 293 5.25 -6.45 0.67
C LEU A 293 5.96 -7.78 0.89
N CYS A 294 7.29 -7.81 0.75
CA CYS A 294 8.08 -8.99 1.06
C CYS A 294 7.94 -9.40 2.53
N MET A 295 7.95 -8.42 3.45
CA MET A 295 7.71 -8.64 4.87
C MET A 295 6.31 -9.16 5.15
N GLN A 296 5.26 -8.54 4.59
CA GLN A 296 3.88 -8.96 4.81
C GLN A 296 3.65 -10.42 4.39
N ARG A 297 4.20 -10.81 3.23
CA ARG A 297 4.20 -12.22 2.82
C ARG A 297 4.94 -13.11 3.81
N ALA A 298 6.12 -12.68 4.27
CA ALA A 298 6.90 -13.43 5.26
C ALA A 298 6.21 -13.57 6.62
N MET A 299 5.37 -12.61 7.02
CA MET A 299 4.53 -12.68 8.22
C MET A 299 3.43 -13.75 8.09
N GLY A 300 3.13 -14.20 6.87
CA GLY A 300 1.99 -15.07 6.58
C GLY A 300 0.66 -14.32 6.53
N ALA A 301 0.70 -12.99 6.32
CA ALA A 301 -0.50 -12.22 6.05
C ALA A 301 -1.13 -12.71 4.73
N GLN A 302 -2.46 -12.86 4.72
CA GLN A 302 -3.19 -13.33 3.53
C GLN A 302 -3.34 -12.24 2.46
N GLY A 303 -3.18 -10.98 2.85
CA GLY A 303 -3.37 -9.84 1.98
C GLY A 303 -2.67 -8.59 2.51
N THR A 304 -2.78 -7.54 1.71
CA THR A 304 -2.29 -6.20 1.97
C THR A 304 -3.31 -5.16 1.51
N GLN A 305 -3.35 -4.03 2.20
CA GLN A 305 -3.80 -2.77 1.65
C GLN A 305 -2.59 -1.93 1.27
N ASN A 306 -2.48 -1.57 -0.01
CA ASN A 306 -1.42 -0.72 -0.53
C ASN A 306 -1.91 0.08 -1.77
N GLY A 307 -1.03 0.77 -2.47
CA GLY A 307 -1.37 1.77 -3.49
C GLY A 307 -1.30 3.18 -2.91
N GLY A 308 -0.28 3.43 -2.09
CA GLY A 308 -0.02 4.69 -1.40
C GLY A 308 -0.86 4.92 -0.15
N ILE A 309 -2.15 4.58 -0.15
CA ILE A 309 -3.08 4.81 0.98
C ILE A 309 -2.98 6.28 1.41
N ASP A 310 -2.64 6.58 2.66
CA ASP A 310 -2.45 7.94 3.17
C ASP A 310 -1.21 8.64 2.58
N GLY A 311 -0.25 7.88 2.05
CA GLY A 311 0.90 8.37 1.29
C GLY A 311 0.60 8.68 -0.18
N ALA A 312 -0.58 8.29 -0.71
CA ALA A 312 -0.92 8.51 -2.11
C ALA A 312 -0.85 9.98 -2.58
N PRO A 313 -1.20 11.01 -1.77
CA PRO A 313 -0.99 12.41 -2.15
C PRO A 313 0.49 12.76 -2.31
N VAL A 314 1.37 12.20 -1.47
CA VAL A 314 2.82 12.38 -1.55
C VAL A 314 3.36 11.73 -2.82
N ALA A 315 3.03 10.46 -3.06
CA ALA A 315 3.41 9.76 -4.28
C ALA A 315 2.90 10.52 -5.52
N ALA A 316 1.64 10.97 -5.51
CA ALA A 316 1.07 11.76 -6.60
C ALA A 316 1.79 13.10 -6.81
N SER A 317 2.47 13.68 -5.81
CA SER A 317 3.25 14.90 -6.03
C SER A 317 4.52 14.68 -6.85
N ILE A 318 5.00 13.43 -6.99
CA ILE A 318 6.28 13.06 -7.62
C ILE A 318 6.07 12.59 -9.07
N ALA A 319 7.03 12.86 -9.95
CA ALA A 319 6.99 12.38 -11.32
C ALA A 319 6.95 10.84 -11.36
N GLY A 320 5.97 10.28 -12.07
CA GLY A 320 5.77 8.83 -12.15
C GLY A 320 5.13 8.18 -10.92
N GLY A 321 4.83 8.94 -9.85
CA GLY A 321 4.29 8.36 -8.61
C GLY A 321 2.95 7.64 -8.79
N VAL A 322 2.03 8.15 -9.62
CA VAL A 322 0.76 7.42 -9.90
C VAL A 322 1.01 6.09 -10.61
N ARG A 323 2.05 5.99 -11.46
CA ARG A 323 2.46 4.71 -12.08
C ARG A 323 3.07 3.78 -11.03
N GLU A 324 3.77 4.34 -10.07
CA GLU A 324 4.36 3.61 -8.96
C GLU A 324 3.30 3.00 -8.05
N LEU A 325 2.21 3.73 -7.73
CA LEU A 325 1.05 3.16 -7.01
C LEU A 325 0.49 1.90 -7.71
N MET A 326 0.43 1.91 -9.04
CA MET A 326 0.00 0.73 -9.81
C MET A 326 1.03 -0.41 -9.76
N ALA A 327 2.32 -0.07 -9.69
CA ALA A 327 3.41 -1.03 -9.64
C ALA A 327 3.47 -1.74 -8.28
N GLU A 328 3.29 -1.03 -7.16
CA GLU A 328 3.20 -1.66 -5.84
C GLU A 328 1.96 -2.56 -5.71
N ASN A 329 0.82 -2.20 -6.30
CA ASN A 329 -0.34 -3.10 -6.34
C ASN A 329 -0.04 -4.38 -7.13
N LEU A 330 0.69 -4.27 -8.26
CA LEU A 330 1.15 -5.44 -9.01
C LEU A 330 2.10 -6.31 -8.18
N LEU A 331 3.04 -5.71 -7.44
CA LEU A 331 3.93 -6.44 -6.54
C LEU A 331 3.15 -7.26 -5.51
N ALA A 332 2.13 -6.66 -4.89
CA ALA A 332 1.29 -7.33 -3.91
C ALA A 332 0.64 -8.61 -4.49
N VAL A 333 -0.05 -8.49 -5.62
CA VAL A 333 -0.73 -9.64 -6.23
C VAL A 333 0.23 -10.64 -6.88
N TRP A 334 1.42 -10.20 -7.29
CA TRP A 334 2.48 -11.09 -7.79
C TRP A 334 3.10 -11.93 -6.67
N LEU A 335 3.21 -11.36 -5.47
CA LEU A 335 3.57 -12.04 -4.23
C LEU A 335 2.45 -12.91 -3.64
N ASP A 336 1.36 -13.11 -4.38
CA ASP A 336 0.20 -13.92 -4.00
C ASP A 336 -0.58 -13.39 -2.78
N LEU A 337 -0.48 -12.09 -2.52
CA LEU A 337 -1.30 -11.42 -1.51
C LEU A 337 -2.64 -10.99 -2.12
N GLU A 338 -3.73 -11.10 -1.35
CA GLU A 338 -4.93 -10.29 -1.61
C GLU A 338 -4.52 -8.80 -1.58
N CYS A 339 -5.05 -7.98 -2.49
CA CYS A 339 -4.70 -6.56 -2.58
C CYS A 339 -5.96 -5.70 -2.49
N ALA A 340 -6.10 -4.94 -1.40
CA ALA A 340 -6.95 -3.76 -1.32
C ALA A 340 -6.14 -2.58 -1.86
N SER A 341 -6.37 -2.26 -3.14
CA SER A 341 -5.45 -1.47 -3.98
C SER A 341 -5.64 0.06 -3.85
N GLY A 342 -5.81 0.55 -2.63
CA GLY A 342 -5.95 1.97 -2.31
C GLY A 342 -7.17 2.61 -2.96
N ASN A 343 -7.00 3.80 -3.54
CA ASN A 343 -8.10 4.65 -4.06
C ASN A 343 -9.09 5.16 -2.99
N ASP A 344 -8.61 5.18 -1.77
CA ASP A 344 -9.26 5.51 -0.50
C ASP A 344 -8.87 6.91 0.02
N ALA A 345 -7.71 7.42 -0.37
CA ALA A 345 -7.25 8.78 -0.07
C ALA A 345 -7.35 9.75 -1.26
N ARG A 346 -7.68 11.02 -0.96
CA ARG A 346 -7.78 12.10 -1.95
C ARG A 346 -6.39 12.59 -2.39
N SER A 347 -5.99 12.24 -3.61
CA SER A 347 -4.65 12.55 -4.14
C SER A 347 -4.57 13.80 -5.04
N SER A 348 -5.70 14.44 -5.36
CA SER A 348 -5.76 15.62 -6.24
C SER A 348 -7.06 16.40 -6.03
N GLU A 349 -7.02 17.68 -6.34
CA GLU A 349 -8.18 18.56 -6.46
C GLU A 349 -8.81 18.48 -7.87
N SER A 350 -8.13 17.86 -8.84
CA SER A 350 -8.63 17.66 -10.20
C SER A 350 -9.36 16.33 -10.36
N GLU A 351 -10.65 16.39 -10.68
CA GLU A 351 -11.47 15.20 -10.99
C GLU A 351 -10.92 14.37 -12.15
N ILE A 352 -10.32 15.02 -13.17
CA ILE A 352 -9.68 14.33 -14.29
C ILE A 352 -8.50 13.48 -13.80
N ARG A 353 -7.74 14.02 -12.84
CA ARG A 353 -6.56 13.35 -12.30
C ARG A 353 -6.94 12.22 -11.33
N ILE A 354 -7.98 12.43 -10.52
CA ILE A 354 -8.60 11.37 -9.72
C ILE A 354 -9.10 10.25 -10.65
N GLY A 355 -9.87 10.59 -11.68
CA GLY A 355 -10.39 9.65 -12.67
C GLY A 355 -9.29 8.83 -13.34
N ALA A 356 -8.14 9.45 -13.64
CA ALA A 356 -6.99 8.76 -14.21
C ALA A 356 -6.27 7.82 -13.22
N LYS A 357 -6.36 8.06 -11.90
CA LYS A 357 -5.81 7.20 -10.85
C LYS A 357 -6.71 5.98 -10.59
N ILE A 358 -8.02 6.17 -10.51
CA ILE A 358 -8.97 5.12 -10.07
C ILE A 358 -9.40 4.14 -11.18
N LEU A 359 -9.12 4.48 -12.44
CA LEU A 359 -9.57 3.72 -13.62
C LEU A 359 -8.66 2.54 -14.02
N PRO A 360 -7.31 2.67 -13.99
CA PRO A 360 -6.40 1.55 -14.24
C PRO A 360 -6.52 0.41 -13.24
#